data_AF-A0A8F0F8C1-F1
#
_entry.id   AF-A0A8F0F8C1-F1
#
_cell.length_a   1.000
_cell.length_b   1.000
_cell.length_c   1.000
_cell.angle_alpha   90.00
_cell.angle_beta   90.00
_cell.angle_gamma   90.00
#
_symmetry.space_group_name_H-M   'P 1'
#
loop_
_entity.id
_entity.type
_entity.pdbx_description
1 polymer ?
#
loop_
_entity_poly.entity_id
_entity_poly.type
_entity_poly.pdbx_seq_one_letter_code
_entity_poly.pdbx_strand_id
1 'polypeptide(L)'
;MNSLFPLIYSIALFVFLFIISFYILKQITNTQKLEKKIFRLQETIKKDNVSYETFYKLGQLYLKKKLFYKAILLFRQALKSWNPNDKIGLGSLYNTIGFTYFTLKQYNLANYYYSIAIEIIPDYTLALTNLGYSYEKLNLAVESYNCYKNALVWDPENRLASSRILVVEKKLRYLVGTR
;
A
#
# COMPACT_ATOMS: atom_id res chain seq x y z
N MET A 1 19.49 44.83 31.15
CA MET A 1 19.58 44.03 29.90
C MET A 1 19.99 42.62 30.33
N ASN A 2 19.11 41.65 30.58
CA ASN A 2 18.45 40.84 29.56
C ASN A 2 17.40 39.88 30.18
N SER A 3 16.30 40.40 30.74
CA SER A 3 15.17 39.57 31.25
C SER A 3 14.26 38.99 30.15
N LEU A 4 14.43 39.42 28.90
CA LEU A 4 13.63 38.95 27.76
C LEU A 4 14.02 37.55 27.26
N PHE A 5 15.30 37.17 27.34
CA PHE A 5 15.77 35.89 26.80
C PHE A 5 15.13 34.67 27.48
N PRO A 6 15.09 34.59 28.83
CA PRO A 6 14.41 33.48 29.52
C PRO A 6 12.90 33.43 29.23
N LEU A 7 12.26 34.58 29.06
CA LEU A 7 10.83 34.67 28.75
C LEU A 7 10.51 34.16 27.34
N ILE A 8 11.27 34.63 26.33
CA ILE A 8 11.11 34.18 24.94
C ILE A 8 11.35 32.66 24.83
N TYR A 9 12.40 32.16 25.49
CA TYR A 9 12.68 30.73 25.55
C TYR A 9 11.53 29.93 26.17
N SER A 10 10.99 30.41 27.30
CA SER A 10 9.86 29.75 27.98
C SER A 10 8.59 29.73 27.13
N ILE A 11 8.29 30.83 26.42
CA ILE A 11 7.16 30.92 25.49
C ILE A 11 7.37 29.95 24.32
N ALA A 12 8.56 29.93 23.72
CA ALA A 12 8.88 29.01 22.63
C ALA A 12 8.76 27.55 23.06
N LEU A 13 9.26 27.20 24.25
CA LEU A 13 9.15 25.87 24.83
C LEU A 13 7.68 25.50 25.09
N PHE A 14 6.87 26.41 25.63
CA PHE A 14 5.46 26.18 25.86
C PHE A 14 4.69 25.92 24.56
N VAL A 15 4.92 26.74 23.53
CA VAL A 15 4.32 26.54 22.19
C VAL A 15 4.74 25.19 21.61
N PHE A 16 6.02 24.83 21.74
CA PHE A 16 6.54 23.54 21.27
C PHE A 16 5.88 22.35 21.98
N LEU A 17 5.79 22.39 23.32
CA LEU A 17 5.11 21.37 24.12
C LEU A 17 3.62 21.28 23.80
N PHE A 18 2.96 22.43 23.56
CA PHE A 18 1.56 22.47 23.16
C PHE A 18 1.34 21.78 21.80
N ILE A 19 2.21 22.04 20.82
CA ILE A 19 2.17 21.38 19.51
C ILE A 19 2.33 19.86 19.67
N ILE A 20 3.33 19.41 20.42
CA ILE A 20 3.56 17.98 20.68
C ILE A 20 2.34 17.36 21.38
N SER A 21 1.83 17.99 22.42
CA SER A 21 0.65 17.54 23.17
C SER A 21 -0.56 17.39 22.25
N PHE A 22 -0.81 18.38 21.39
CA PHE A 22 -1.86 18.32 20.38
C PHE A 22 -1.68 17.16 19.40
N TYR A 23 -0.46 16.93 18.90
CA TYR A 23 -0.15 15.79 18.02
C TYR A 23 -0.38 14.44 18.71
N ILE A 24 0.05 14.29 19.97
CA ILE A 24 -0.17 13.08 20.77
C ILE A 24 -1.67 12.84 20.99
N LEU A 25 -2.42 13.87 21.39
CA LEU A 25 -3.87 13.75 21.62
C LEU A 25 -4.61 13.36 20.32
N LYS A 26 -4.23 13.99 19.21
CA LYS A 26 -4.73 13.62 17.88
C LYS A 26 -4.39 12.17 17.52
N GLN A 27 -3.19 11.71 17.82
CA GLN A 27 -2.77 10.33 17.58
C GLN A 27 -3.55 9.33 18.45
N ILE A 28 -3.78 9.63 19.73
CA ILE A 28 -4.54 8.78 20.66
C ILE A 28 -5.99 8.63 20.16
N THR A 29 -6.65 9.75 19.87
CA THR A 29 -8.06 9.71 19.41
C THR A 29 -8.21 8.95 18.09
N ASN A 30 -7.24 9.10 17.17
CA ASN A 30 -7.21 8.32 15.92
C ASN A 30 -7.01 6.82 16.18
N THR A 31 -6.13 6.47 17.11
CA THR A 31 -5.86 5.07 17.47
C THR A 31 -7.09 4.41 18.10
N GLN A 32 -7.76 5.08 19.03
CA GLN A 32 -8.99 4.57 19.66
C GLN A 32 -10.12 4.35 18.64
N LYS A 33 -10.32 5.31 17.72
CA LYS A 33 -11.31 5.17 16.64
C LYS A 33 -11.02 3.96 15.75
N LEU A 34 -9.75 3.74 15.42
CA LEU A 34 -9.31 2.60 14.63
C LEU A 34 -9.57 1.28 15.34
N GLU A 35 -9.22 1.19 16.63
CA GLU A 35 -9.41 -0.03 17.44
C GLU A 35 -10.88 -0.36 17.65
N LYS A 36 -11.72 0.65 17.92
CA LYS A 36 -13.17 0.47 17.98
C LYS A 36 -13.75 -0.06 16.67
N LYS A 37 -13.22 0.40 15.52
CA LYS A 37 -13.64 -0.09 14.20
C LYS A 37 -13.23 -1.55 13.98
N ILE A 38 -11.99 -1.91 14.35
CA ILE A 38 -11.50 -3.29 14.31
C ILE A 38 -12.38 -4.20 15.17
N PHE A 39 -12.63 -3.81 16.43
CA PHE A 39 -13.45 -4.57 17.37
C PHE A 39 -14.86 -4.83 16.82
N ARG A 40 -15.53 -3.80 16.29
CA ARG A 40 -16.86 -3.94 15.68
C ARG A 40 -16.86 -4.95 14.52
N LEU A 41 -15.86 -4.88 13.64
CA LEU A 41 -15.76 -5.81 12.51
C LEU A 41 -15.45 -7.24 12.97
N GLN A 42 -14.63 -7.42 14.00
CA GLN A 42 -14.38 -8.74 14.60
C GLN A 42 -15.64 -9.34 15.20
N GLU A 43 -16.46 -8.55 15.89
CA GLU A 43 -17.76 -8.99 16.42
C GLU A 43 -18.74 -9.36 15.30
N THR A 44 -18.74 -8.63 14.18
CA THR A 44 -19.54 -9.01 13.01
C THR A 44 -19.12 -10.35 12.43
N ILE A 45 -17.82 -10.65 12.36
CA ILE A 45 -17.31 -11.91 11.81
C ILE A 45 -17.76 -13.13 12.64
N LYS A 46 -18.05 -12.95 13.93
CA LYS A 46 -18.55 -14.02 14.81
C LYS A 46 -20.02 -14.37 14.60
N LYS A 47 -20.76 -13.56 13.83
CA LYS A 47 -22.18 -13.77 13.55
C LYS A 47 -22.33 -14.50 12.21
N ASP A 48 -23.27 -15.43 12.10
CA ASP A 48 -23.51 -16.17 10.85
C ASP A 48 -23.91 -15.21 9.70
N ASN A 49 -23.45 -15.50 8.48
CA ASN A 49 -23.50 -14.68 7.25
C ASN A 49 -22.57 -13.46 7.17
N VAL A 50 -21.26 -13.72 7.16
CA VAL A 50 -20.23 -12.69 6.97
C VAL A 50 -19.95 -12.44 5.49
N SER A 51 -20.23 -11.22 5.01
CA SER A 51 -19.86 -10.78 3.66
C SER A 51 -18.33 -10.71 3.47
N TYR A 52 -17.86 -11.03 2.27
CA TYR A 52 -16.46 -10.85 1.85
C TYR A 52 -15.96 -9.42 2.11
N GLU A 53 -16.85 -8.41 2.03
CA GLU A 53 -16.51 -7.02 2.29
C GLU A 53 -16.03 -6.80 3.73
N THR A 54 -16.60 -7.52 4.69
CA THR A 54 -16.23 -7.40 6.10
C THR A 54 -14.80 -7.91 6.31
N PHE A 55 -14.47 -9.06 5.72
CA PHE A 55 -13.12 -9.60 5.72
C PHE A 55 -12.13 -8.65 5.03
N TYR A 56 -12.50 -8.10 3.87
CA TYR A 56 -11.67 -7.13 3.16
C TYR A 56 -11.43 -5.86 3.97
N LYS A 57 -12.48 -5.25 4.51
CA LYS A 57 -12.40 -4.04 5.34
C LYS A 57 -11.52 -4.28 6.57
N LEU A 58 -11.68 -5.41 7.26
CA LEU A 58 -10.84 -5.73 8.41
C LEU A 58 -9.38 -6.00 8.00
N GLY A 59 -9.15 -6.68 6.88
CA GLY A 59 -7.83 -6.90 6.29
C GLY A 59 -7.11 -5.59 5.98
N GLN A 60 -7.80 -4.61 5.39
CA GLN A 60 -7.25 -3.27 5.16
C GLN A 60 -6.86 -2.55 6.45
N LEU A 61 -7.63 -2.71 7.54
CA LEU A 61 -7.26 -2.13 8.84
C LEU A 61 -6.01 -2.80 9.42
N TYR A 62 -5.87 -4.12 9.30
CA TYR A 62 -4.65 -4.82 9.71
C TYR A 62 -3.44 -4.47 8.85
N LEU A 63 -3.63 -4.27 7.55
CA LEU A 63 -2.58 -3.74 6.67
C LEU A 63 -2.12 -2.35 7.14
N LYS A 64 -3.06 -1.45 7.48
CA LYS A 64 -2.74 -0.13 8.06
C LYS A 64 -2.00 -0.22 9.40
N LYS A 65 -2.31 -1.22 10.23
CA LYS A 65 -1.58 -1.52 11.48
C LYS A 65 -0.26 -2.29 11.23
N LYS A 66 0.13 -2.51 9.97
CA LYS A 66 1.33 -3.29 9.57
C LYS A 66 1.31 -4.74 10.06
N LEU A 67 0.13 -5.27 10.35
CA LEU A 67 -0.10 -6.67 10.73
C LEU A 67 -0.32 -7.52 9.48
N PHE A 68 0.72 -7.62 8.64
CA PHE A 68 0.63 -8.13 7.27
C PHE A 68 0.09 -9.57 7.18
N TYR A 69 0.56 -10.49 8.03
CA TYR A 69 0.09 -11.87 8.03
C TYR A 69 -1.41 -11.98 8.38
N LYS A 70 -1.87 -11.21 9.38
CA LYS A 70 -3.30 -11.15 9.73
C LYS A 70 -4.13 -10.57 8.58
N ALA A 71 -3.61 -9.55 7.88
CA ALA A 71 -4.27 -8.98 6.72
C ALA A 71 -4.42 -10.02 5.59
N ILE A 72 -3.36 -10.76 5.27
CA ILE A 72 -3.38 -11.83 4.24
C ILE A 72 -4.43 -12.89 4.56
N LEU A 73 -4.51 -13.36 5.82
CA LEU A 73 -5.51 -14.35 6.22
C LEU A 73 -6.94 -13.88 5.96
N LEU A 74 -7.24 -12.62 6.29
CA LEU A 74 -8.56 -12.04 6.03
C LEU A 74 -8.81 -11.80 4.55
N PHE A 75 -7.81 -11.34 3.79
CA PHE A 75 -7.95 -11.19 2.34
C PHE A 75 -8.21 -12.53 1.65
N ARG A 76 -7.59 -13.63 2.12
CA ARG A 76 -7.90 -14.98 1.63
C ARG A 76 -9.32 -15.43 1.99
N GLN A 77 -9.84 -15.04 3.15
CA GLN A 77 -11.25 -15.29 3.50
C GLN A 77 -12.18 -14.47 2.60
N ALA A 78 -11.86 -13.21 2.31
CA ALA A 78 -12.62 -12.38 1.38
C ALA A 78 -12.64 -12.98 -0.03
N LEU A 79 -11.50 -13.49 -0.53
CA LEU A 79 -11.42 -14.13 -1.85
C LEU A 79 -12.35 -15.34 -1.99
N LYS A 80 -12.52 -16.15 -0.94
CA LYS A 80 -13.33 -17.38 -1.01
C LYS A 80 -14.81 -17.14 -1.31
N SER A 81 -15.34 -16.01 -0.89
CA SER A 81 -16.75 -15.64 -1.07
C SER A 81 -16.92 -14.34 -1.84
N TRP A 82 -15.89 -13.90 -2.56
CA TRP A 82 -15.94 -12.67 -3.35
C TRP A 82 -17.00 -12.79 -4.44
N ASN A 83 -17.74 -11.70 -4.68
CA ASN A 83 -18.72 -11.65 -5.76
C ASN A 83 -18.03 -11.80 -7.12
N PRO A 84 -18.29 -12.87 -7.90
CA PRO A 84 -17.61 -13.10 -9.17
C PRO A 84 -17.84 -12.00 -10.22
N ASN A 85 -18.94 -11.26 -10.10
CA ASN A 85 -19.29 -10.17 -11.01
C ASN A 85 -18.55 -8.85 -10.69
N ASP A 86 -18.00 -8.71 -9.49
CA ASP A 86 -17.24 -7.53 -9.07
C ASP A 86 -15.76 -7.67 -9.47
N LYS A 87 -15.49 -7.55 -10.77
CA LYS A 87 -14.13 -7.63 -11.32
C LYS A 87 -13.22 -6.51 -10.79
N ILE A 88 -13.75 -5.29 -10.66
CA ILE A 88 -12.98 -4.13 -10.20
C ILE A 88 -12.53 -4.35 -8.75
N GLY A 89 -13.45 -4.76 -7.88
CA GLY A 89 -13.14 -5.07 -6.50
C GLY A 89 -12.23 -6.29 -6.36
N LEU A 90 -12.42 -7.33 -7.18
CA LEU A 90 -11.57 -8.52 -7.18
C LEU A 90 -10.13 -8.20 -7.60
N GLY A 91 -9.95 -7.43 -8.67
CA GLY A 91 -8.62 -6.96 -9.09
C GLY A 91 -7.96 -6.06 -8.03
N SER A 92 -8.73 -5.18 -7.39
CA SER A 92 -8.25 -4.36 -6.26
C SER A 92 -7.81 -5.20 -5.07
N LEU A 93 -8.55 -6.26 -4.74
CA LEU A 93 -8.20 -7.22 -3.69
C LEU A 93 -6.89 -7.94 -4.02
N TYR A 94 -6.74 -8.46 -5.24
CA TYR A 94 -5.50 -9.11 -5.66
C TYR A 94 -4.30 -8.15 -5.63
N ASN A 95 -4.45 -6.92 -6.10
CA ASN A 95 -3.41 -5.89 -5.98
C ASN A 95 -3.08 -5.59 -4.49
N THR A 96 -4.08 -5.57 -3.62
CA THR A 96 -3.87 -5.36 -2.17
C THR A 96 -3.10 -6.53 -1.53
N ILE A 97 -3.39 -7.78 -1.93
CA ILE A 97 -2.64 -8.96 -1.50
C ILE A 97 -1.21 -8.91 -2.01
N GLY A 98 -1.02 -8.59 -3.29
CA GLY A 98 0.30 -8.39 -3.91
C GLY A 98 1.13 -7.35 -3.17
N PHE A 99 0.53 -6.20 -2.86
CA PHE A 99 1.14 -5.15 -2.04
C PHE A 99 1.53 -5.65 -0.65
N THR A 100 0.67 -6.44 -0.02
CA THR A 100 0.96 -6.99 1.30
C THR A 100 2.17 -7.94 1.24
N TYR A 101 2.26 -8.82 0.24
CA TYR A 101 3.44 -9.67 0.05
C TYR A 101 4.69 -8.87 -0.32
N PHE A 102 4.54 -7.81 -1.12
CA PHE A 102 5.63 -6.90 -1.46
C PHE A 102 6.22 -6.25 -0.19
N THR A 103 5.37 -5.77 0.73
CA THR A 103 5.84 -5.20 2.01
C THR A 103 6.57 -6.21 2.89
N LEU A 104 6.24 -7.50 2.76
CA LEU A 104 6.94 -8.62 3.39
C LEU A 104 8.22 -9.04 2.64
N LYS A 105 8.61 -8.33 1.58
CA LYS A 105 9.72 -8.65 0.68
C LYS A 105 9.59 -10.00 -0.04
N GLN A 106 8.37 -10.54 -0.10
CA GLN A 106 8.05 -11.78 -0.83
C GLN A 106 7.69 -11.44 -2.28
N TYR A 107 8.67 -10.95 -3.04
CA TYR A 107 8.46 -10.34 -4.35
C TYR A 107 7.87 -11.30 -5.39
N ASN A 108 8.23 -12.58 -5.36
CA ASN A 108 7.65 -13.56 -6.28
C ASN A 108 6.14 -13.75 -6.06
N LEU A 109 5.70 -13.80 -4.79
CA LEU A 109 4.27 -13.86 -4.47
C LEU A 109 3.58 -12.53 -4.80
N ALA A 110 4.24 -11.41 -4.55
CA ALA A 110 3.73 -10.10 -4.96
C ALA A 110 3.48 -10.05 -6.47
N ASN A 111 4.45 -10.49 -7.29
CA ASN A 111 4.34 -10.56 -8.74
C ASN A 111 3.15 -11.41 -9.17
N TYR A 112 3.01 -12.62 -8.62
CA TYR A 112 1.89 -13.51 -8.92
C TYR A 112 0.53 -12.82 -8.72
N TYR A 113 0.32 -12.18 -7.57
CA TYR A 113 -0.95 -11.52 -7.27
C TYR A 113 -1.16 -10.21 -8.05
N TYR A 114 -0.10 -9.45 -8.35
CA TYR A 114 -0.23 -8.30 -9.25
C TYR A 114 -0.58 -8.72 -10.67
N SER A 115 0.02 -9.80 -11.19
CA SER A 115 -0.31 -10.34 -12.51
C SER A 115 -1.77 -10.74 -12.61
N ILE A 116 -2.32 -11.43 -11.59
CA ILE A 116 -3.76 -11.76 -11.56
C ILE A 116 -4.62 -10.47 -11.56
N ALA A 117 -4.23 -9.44 -10.80
CA ALA A 117 -4.97 -8.17 -10.81
C ALA A 117 -4.99 -7.54 -12.21
N ILE A 118 -3.91 -7.65 -12.98
CA ILE A 118 -3.79 -7.14 -14.35
C ILE A 118 -4.55 -8.03 -15.35
N GLU A 119 -4.59 -9.35 -15.14
CA GLU A 119 -5.42 -10.25 -15.96
C GLU A 119 -6.91 -9.93 -15.83
N ILE A 120 -7.36 -9.53 -14.63
CA ILE A 120 -8.75 -9.13 -14.38
C ILE A 120 -9.02 -7.71 -14.89
N ILE A 121 -8.04 -6.81 -14.72
CA ILE A 121 -8.14 -5.38 -15.07
C ILE A 121 -6.87 -4.98 -15.87
N PRO A 122 -6.88 -5.14 -17.20
CA PRO A 122 -5.69 -4.91 -18.03
C PRO A 122 -5.10 -3.49 -17.98
N ASP A 123 -5.94 -2.50 -17.71
CA ASP A 123 -5.61 -1.08 -17.60
C ASP A 123 -5.36 -0.63 -16.15
N TYR A 124 -5.14 -1.57 -15.22
CA TYR A 124 -4.92 -1.23 -13.81
C TYR A 124 -3.52 -0.66 -13.58
N THR A 125 -3.33 0.61 -13.90
CA THR A 125 -2.05 1.34 -13.84
C THR A 125 -1.33 1.18 -12.49
N LEU A 126 -2.08 1.18 -11.38
CA LEU A 126 -1.49 0.97 -10.05
C LEU A 126 -0.88 -0.43 -9.90
N ALA A 127 -1.55 -1.48 -10.37
CA ALA A 127 -1.02 -2.85 -10.31
C ALA A 127 0.18 -3.03 -11.25
N LEU A 128 0.13 -2.45 -12.47
CA LEU A 128 1.27 -2.42 -13.40
C LEU A 128 2.49 -1.73 -12.79
N THR A 129 2.30 -0.57 -12.15
CA THR A 129 3.38 0.17 -11.50
C THR A 129 3.96 -0.60 -10.31
N ASN A 130 3.10 -1.24 -9.52
CA ASN A 130 3.51 -2.09 -8.40
C ASN A 130 4.30 -3.32 -8.85
N LEU A 131 3.85 -3.99 -9.93
CA LEU A 131 4.54 -5.12 -10.53
C LEU A 131 5.92 -4.72 -11.07
N GLY A 132 6.00 -3.58 -11.77
CA GLY A 132 7.27 -3.02 -12.22
C GLY A 132 8.24 -2.80 -11.07
N TYR A 133 7.77 -2.19 -9.98
CA TYR A 133 8.62 -1.95 -8.80
C TYR A 133 9.07 -3.25 -8.12
N SER A 134 8.22 -4.29 -8.15
CA SER A 134 8.56 -5.61 -7.65
C SER A 134 9.62 -6.31 -8.51
N TYR A 135 9.55 -6.18 -9.83
CA TYR A 135 10.62 -6.65 -10.72
C TYR A 135 11.94 -5.92 -10.51
N GLU A 136 11.93 -4.60 -10.22
CA GLU A 136 13.15 -3.89 -9.85
C GLU A 136 13.83 -4.47 -8.60
N LYS A 137 13.04 -4.86 -7.58
CA LYS A 137 13.55 -5.51 -6.37
C LYS A 137 14.18 -6.88 -6.63
N LEU A 138 13.80 -7.53 -7.72
CA LEU A 138 14.37 -8.79 -8.19
C LEU A 138 15.49 -8.60 -9.22
N ASN A 139 15.88 -7.35 -9.53
CA ASN A 139 16.83 -7.01 -10.58
C ASN A 139 16.41 -7.43 -12.01
N LEU A 140 15.11 -7.63 -12.23
CA LEU A 140 14.52 -7.99 -13.52
C LEU A 140 14.19 -6.72 -14.31
N ALA A 141 15.21 -6.10 -14.91
CA ALA A 141 15.12 -4.77 -15.49
C ALA A 141 14.24 -4.71 -16.76
N VAL A 142 14.22 -5.76 -17.58
CA VAL A 142 13.42 -5.79 -18.82
C VAL A 142 11.93 -5.88 -18.50
N GLU A 143 11.57 -6.78 -17.58
CA GLU A 143 10.21 -6.99 -17.10
C GLU A 143 9.68 -5.75 -16.39
N SER A 144 10.52 -5.13 -15.55
CA SER A 144 10.21 -3.85 -14.92
C SER A 144 9.94 -2.75 -15.95
N TYR A 145 10.78 -2.63 -16.98
CA TYR A 145 10.62 -1.63 -18.02
C TYR A 145 9.28 -1.80 -18.75
N ASN A 146 8.96 -3.04 -19.14
CA ASN A 146 7.71 -3.35 -19.82
C ASN A 146 6.48 -3.03 -18.97
N CYS A 147 6.53 -3.28 -17.66
CA CYS A 147 5.44 -2.93 -16.75
C CYS A 147 5.19 -1.41 -16.70
N TYR A 148 6.26 -0.61 -16.55
CA TYR A 148 6.12 0.85 -16.53
C TYR A 148 5.70 1.42 -17.89
N LYS A 149 6.22 0.86 -18.98
CA LYS A 149 5.80 1.22 -20.33
C LYS A 149 4.30 0.98 -20.51
N ASN A 150 3.81 -0.19 -20.12
CA ASN A 150 2.38 -0.51 -20.20
C ASN A 150 1.53 0.39 -19.29
N ALA A 151 2.01 0.71 -18.08
CA ALA A 151 1.32 1.67 -17.21
C ALA A 151 1.17 3.04 -17.89
N LEU A 152 2.21 3.52 -18.57
CA LEU A 152 2.20 4.80 -19.30
C LEU A 152 1.38 4.78 -20.60
N VAL A 153 1.10 3.61 -21.16
CA VAL A 153 0.14 3.49 -22.28
C VAL A 153 -1.27 3.81 -21.81
N TRP A 154 -1.66 3.32 -20.63
CA TRP A 154 -2.98 3.55 -20.06
C TRP A 154 -3.11 4.90 -19.32
N ASP A 155 -2.03 5.36 -18.70
CA ASP A 155 -1.97 6.62 -17.93
C ASP A 155 -0.65 7.35 -18.25
N PRO A 156 -0.61 8.13 -19.34
CA PRO A 156 0.60 8.85 -19.75
C PRO A 156 1.11 9.88 -18.73
N GLU A 157 0.25 10.37 -17.83
CA GLU A 157 0.58 11.35 -16.79
C GLU A 157 1.05 10.70 -15.48
N ASN A 158 1.22 9.37 -15.46
CA ASN A 158 1.65 8.65 -14.27
C ASN A 158 3.09 9.01 -13.85
N ARG A 159 3.21 10.04 -13.01
CA ARG A 159 4.52 10.55 -12.54
C ARG A 159 5.43 9.48 -11.95
N LEU A 160 4.86 8.50 -11.24
CA LEU A 160 5.64 7.42 -10.65
C LEU A 160 6.21 6.51 -11.74
N ALA A 161 5.37 6.04 -12.67
CA ALA A 161 5.84 5.20 -13.77
C ALA A 161 6.85 5.94 -14.68
N SER A 162 6.60 7.22 -15.01
CA SER A 162 7.54 8.04 -15.81
C SER A 162 8.89 8.22 -15.11
N SER A 163 8.90 8.42 -13.78
CA SER A 163 10.15 8.54 -13.03
C SER A 163 10.90 7.21 -12.98
N ARG A 164 10.20 6.10 -12.71
CA ARG A 164 10.83 4.79 -12.56
C ARG A 164 11.32 4.21 -13.88
N ILE A 165 10.59 4.40 -14.99
CA ILE A 165 11.01 3.88 -16.29
C ILE A 165 12.38 4.44 -16.73
N LEU A 166 12.64 5.74 -16.49
CA LEU A 166 13.92 6.38 -16.78
C LEU A 166 15.09 5.78 -15.97
N VAL A 167 14.84 5.44 -14.69
CA VAL A 167 15.83 4.77 -13.83
C VAL A 167 16.17 3.40 -14.39
N VAL A 168 15.16 2.64 -14.82
CA VAL A 168 15.32 1.30 -15.38
C VAL A 168 16.02 1.36 -16.75
N GLU A 169 15.68 2.32 -17.62
CA GLU A 169 16.34 2.53 -18.91
C GLU A 169 17.84 2.80 -18.77
N LYS A 170 18.24 3.60 -17.77
CA LYS A 170 19.66 3.84 -17.49
C LYS A 170 20.37 2.54 -17.11
N LYS A 171 19.73 1.70 -16.28
CA LYS A 171 20.27 0.39 -15.89
C LYS A 171 20.38 -0.56 -17.09
N LEU A 172 19.38 -0.60 -17.96
CA LEU A 172 19.40 -1.41 -19.18
C LEU A 172 20.51 -0.99 -20.14
N ARG A 173 20.71 0.32 -20.35
CA ARG A 173 21.81 0.83 -21.19
C ARG A 173 23.18 0.38 -20.69
N TYR A 174 23.40 0.42 -19.37
CA TYR A 174 24.64 -0.08 -18.78
C TYR A 174 24.84 -1.58 -19.08
N LEU A 175 23.80 -2.40 -18.89
CA LEU A 175 23.89 -3.86 -19.13
C LEU A 175 24.19 -4.22 -20.60
N VAL A 176 23.67 -3.44 -21.55
CA VAL A 176 23.91 -3.65 -22.99
C VAL A 176 25.28 -3.12 -23.42
N GLY A 177 25.75 -2.01 -22.85
CA GLY A 177 27.05 -1.41 -23.18
C GLY A 177 28.27 -2.06 -22.53
N THR A 178 28.08 -3.01 -21.60
CA THR A 178 29.16 -3.79 -20.96
C THR A 178 29.43 -5.16 -21.60
N ARG A 179 28.82 -5.45 -22.77
CA ARG A 179 29.10 -6.63 -23.59
C ARG A 179 29.85 -6.22 -24.84
#